data_AF-A0A4S9M1B1-F1
#
_entry.id   AF-A0A4S9M1B1-F1
#
_cell.length_a   1.000
_cell.length_b   1.000
_cell.length_c   1.000
_cell.angle_alpha   90.00
_cell.angle_beta   90.00
_cell.angle_gamma   90.00
#
_symmetry.space_group_name_H-M   'P 1'
#
loop_
_entity.id
_entity.type
_entity.pdbx_description
1 polymer ?
#
loop_
_entity_poly.entity_id
_entity_poly.type
_entity_poly.pdbx_seq_one_letter_code
_entity_poly.pdbx_strand_id
1 'polypeptide(L)'
;MDFLQKRNDALNVNPNMVNGQSSDIAITVRGSDWYWAVCAVMTMATFVFLGLGVTKPRQHRVFHYITAAITMVAAIAYFSMASNLGWTPIDVEFQRNDPEVRGINREIFYVRYIDWFITTPLLLLDLMLTAAMPWPTILFIILVDEVMIVTGLVGALVRSSYKWGYFVFGCAALAYVVWVLVWEGRRHANVLGRDVGKAFTLCGSLTTFLWILYPVAWGICEGGNIISPDSEAVFYGILDLLAKPVFGALLIWGHRGIDPARLGLYIHDYDEKDPAVKDKVGAPGPNVHPNSNNGVATNGQTAETV
;
A
#
# COMPACT_ATOMS: atom_id res chain seq x y z
N MET A 1 7.15 -35.90 23.91
CA MET A 1 7.25 -34.43 23.97
C MET A 1 6.74 -33.91 22.65
N ASP A 2 5.46 -33.54 22.59
CA ASP A 2 4.83 -32.99 21.39
C ASP A 2 4.56 -31.51 21.68
N PHE A 3 5.62 -30.70 21.59
CA PHE A 3 5.63 -29.32 22.12
C PHE A 3 4.97 -28.28 21.20
N LEU A 4 4.45 -28.71 20.04
CA LEU A 4 3.77 -27.83 19.07
C LEU A 4 2.45 -28.45 18.64
N GLN A 5 1.46 -28.44 19.53
CA GLN A 5 0.09 -28.69 19.12
C GLN A 5 -0.34 -27.58 18.14
N LYS A 6 -0.70 -27.95 16.92
CA LYS A 6 -1.24 -27.02 15.92
C LYS A 6 -2.55 -26.46 16.44
N ARG A 7 -2.55 -25.20 16.89
CA ARG A 7 -3.70 -24.50 17.47
C ARG A 7 -4.04 -23.29 16.61
N ASN A 8 -4.57 -23.54 15.42
CA ASN A 8 -5.33 -22.52 14.69
C ASN A 8 -6.82 -22.82 14.89
N ASP A 9 -7.46 -22.04 15.75
CA ASP A 9 -8.87 -22.11 16.10
C ASP A 9 -9.69 -20.97 15.47
N ALA A 10 -9.10 -20.21 14.52
CA ALA A 10 -9.72 -19.05 13.91
C ALA A 10 -11.12 -19.34 13.35
N LEU A 11 -11.30 -20.46 12.64
CA LEU A 11 -12.59 -20.86 12.06
C LEU A 11 -13.60 -21.40 13.09
N ASN A 12 -13.14 -21.80 14.29
CA ASN A 12 -14.03 -22.16 15.38
C ASN A 12 -14.55 -20.91 16.10
N VAL A 13 -13.69 -19.89 16.24
CA VAL A 13 -14.02 -18.61 16.88
C VAL A 13 -14.83 -17.71 15.94
N ASN A 14 -14.43 -17.63 14.68
CA ASN A 14 -15.04 -16.85 13.61
C ASN A 14 -15.55 -17.82 12.53
N PRO A 15 -16.73 -18.42 12.71
CA PRO A 15 -17.27 -19.40 11.77
C PRO A 15 -17.62 -18.76 10.42
N ASN A 16 -17.91 -19.59 9.42
CA ASN A 16 -18.31 -19.19 8.07
C ASN A 16 -19.75 -18.63 8.03
N MET A 17 -20.12 -17.78 8.99
CA MET A 17 -21.41 -17.12 9.10
C MET A 17 -21.23 -15.65 9.44
N VAL A 18 -21.75 -14.77 8.57
CA VAL A 18 -21.75 -13.31 8.76
C VAL A 18 -23.15 -12.79 8.46
N ASN A 19 -23.66 -11.87 9.29
CA ASN A 19 -24.98 -11.25 9.14
C ASN A 19 -26.14 -12.26 8.94
N GLY A 20 -26.05 -13.42 9.58
CA GLY A 20 -27.07 -14.48 9.49
C GLY A 20 -27.04 -15.31 8.20
N GLN A 21 -26.02 -15.15 7.36
CA GLN A 21 -25.81 -15.96 6.16
C GLN A 21 -24.52 -16.79 6.27
N SER A 22 -24.60 -18.08 5.96
CA SER A 22 -23.43 -18.96 5.86
C SER A 22 -22.82 -18.93 4.47
N SER A 23 -21.51 -19.18 4.39
CA SER A 23 -20.83 -19.47 3.14
C SER A 23 -20.67 -20.98 2.94
N ASP A 24 -21.13 -21.50 1.79
CA ASP A 24 -20.99 -22.91 1.41
C ASP A 24 -19.56 -23.22 0.93
N ILE A 25 -18.97 -22.28 0.19
CA ILE A 25 -17.62 -22.37 -0.37
C ILE A 25 -16.75 -21.36 0.37
N ALA A 26 -15.98 -21.83 1.35
CA ALA A 26 -15.18 -20.99 2.24
C ALA A 26 -13.79 -21.59 2.47
N ILE A 27 -12.90 -20.82 3.07
CA ILE A 27 -11.58 -21.32 3.45
C ILE A 27 -11.67 -22.43 4.51
N THR A 28 -10.67 -23.29 4.53
CA THR A 28 -10.45 -24.24 5.61
C THR A 28 -9.33 -23.75 6.53
N VAL A 29 -9.02 -24.54 7.57
CA VAL A 29 -7.89 -24.26 8.46
C VAL A 29 -6.58 -24.11 7.66
N ARG A 30 -6.45 -24.79 6.50
CA ARG A 30 -5.28 -24.67 5.64
C ARG A 30 -5.16 -23.29 4.99
N GLY A 31 -6.25 -22.74 4.46
CA GLY A 31 -6.27 -21.37 3.94
C GLY A 31 -5.97 -20.34 5.02
N SER A 32 -6.56 -20.51 6.21
CA SER A 32 -6.27 -19.66 7.38
C SER A 32 -4.80 -19.74 7.82
N ASP A 33 -4.20 -20.93 7.91
CA ASP A 33 -2.78 -21.10 8.23
C ASP A 33 -1.86 -20.40 7.23
N TRP A 34 -2.20 -20.49 5.94
CA TRP A 34 -1.45 -19.80 4.89
C TRP A 34 -1.54 -18.29 5.04
N TYR A 35 -2.73 -17.74 5.29
CA TYR A 35 -2.88 -16.31 5.55
C TYR A 35 -2.11 -15.86 6.80
N TRP A 36 -2.05 -16.67 7.86
CA TRP A 36 -1.18 -16.39 9.02
C TRP A 36 0.30 -16.33 8.65
N ALA A 37 0.76 -17.24 7.80
CA ALA A 37 2.14 -17.23 7.32
C ALA A 37 2.46 -15.96 6.52
N VAL A 38 1.57 -15.55 5.60
CA VAL A 38 1.73 -14.31 4.83
C VAL A 38 1.69 -13.09 5.75
N CYS A 39 0.76 -13.04 6.71
CA CYS A 39 0.69 -12.00 7.74
C CYS A 39 2.02 -11.83 8.49
N ALA A 40 2.64 -12.94 8.90
CA ALA A 40 3.93 -12.91 9.61
C ALA A 40 5.06 -12.35 8.73
N VAL A 41 5.12 -12.75 7.45
CA VAL A 41 6.13 -12.23 6.50
C VAL A 41 5.94 -10.74 6.24
N MET A 42 4.69 -10.30 6.03
CA MET A 42 4.37 -8.88 5.83
C MET A 42 4.76 -8.05 7.06
N THR A 43 4.42 -8.53 8.25
CA THR A 43 4.78 -7.88 9.52
C THR A 43 6.29 -7.76 9.68
N MET A 44 7.03 -8.84 9.41
CA MET A 44 8.49 -8.83 9.46
C MET A 44 9.07 -7.83 8.46
N ALA A 45 8.57 -7.82 7.22
CA ALA A 45 9.02 -6.90 6.18
C ALA A 45 8.80 -5.43 6.58
N THR A 46 7.66 -5.11 7.21
CA THR A 46 7.38 -3.76 7.75
C THR A 46 8.47 -3.32 8.71
N PHE A 47 8.81 -4.14 9.72
CA PHE A 47 9.84 -3.79 10.68
C PHE A 47 11.23 -3.70 10.05
N VAL A 48 11.54 -4.56 9.08
CA VAL A 48 12.80 -4.50 8.32
C VAL A 48 12.92 -3.18 7.56
N PHE A 49 11.88 -2.77 6.82
CA PHE A 49 11.92 -1.52 6.04
C PHE A 49 11.99 -0.29 6.92
N LEU A 50 11.26 -0.26 8.05
CA LEU A 50 11.38 0.81 9.04
C LEU A 50 12.77 0.84 9.67
N GLY A 51 13.31 -0.32 10.06
CA GLY A 51 14.66 -0.44 10.63
C GLY A 51 15.75 0.03 9.67
N LEU A 52 15.65 -0.33 8.39
CA LEU A 52 16.54 0.19 7.35
C LEU A 52 16.38 1.71 7.18
N GLY A 53 15.16 2.23 7.24
CA GLY A 53 14.89 3.67 7.16
C GLY A 53 15.56 4.48 8.27
N VAL A 54 15.61 3.95 9.51
CA VAL A 54 16.26 4.61 10.65
C VAL A 54 17.77 4.86 10.40
N THR A 55 18.41 4.04 9.58
CA THR A 55 19.84 4.21 9.20
C THR A 55 20.10 5.36 8.21
N LYS A 56 19.05 6.01 7.70
CA LYS A 56 19.14 7.08 6.70
C LYS A 56 18.76 8.45 7.31
N PRO A 57 19.29 9.57 6.79
CA PRO A 57 18.77 10.91 7.09
C PRO A 57 17.28 10.99 6.77
N ARG A 58 16.52 11.81 7.48
CA ARG A 58 15.04 11.84 7.38
C ARG A 58 14.57 12.17 5.96
N GLN A 59 15.29 13.04 5.25
CA GLN A 59 14.99 13.43 3.87
C GLN A 59 15.11 12.25 2.88
N HIS A 60 15.80 11.16 3.25
CA HIS A 60 16.04 10.00 2.37
C HIS A 60 15.13 8.80 2.68
N ARG A 61 14.20 8.94 3.63
CA ARG A 61 13.38 7.82 4.13
C ARG A 61 12.11 7.55 3.34
N VAL A 62 11.75 8.38 2.36
CA VAL A 62 10.45 8.32 1.66
C VAL A 62 10.13 6.91 1.14
N PHE A 63 11.02 6.28 0.36
CA PHE A 63 10.82 4.93 -0.16
C PHE A 63 10.76 3.85 0.94
N HIS A 64 11.45 4.06 2.06
CA HIS A 64 11.38 3.13 3.20
C HIS A 64 10.03 3.21 3.92
N TYR A 65 9.47 4.43 4.05
CA TYR A 65 8.17 4.63 4.67
C TYR A 65 7.03 4.15 3.78
N ILE A 66 7.09 4.38 2.46
CA ILE A 66 6.08 3.89 1.52
C ILE A 66 6.07 2.35 1.50
N THR A 67 7.23 1.71 1.32
CA THR A 67 7.33 0.23 1.34
C THR A 67 6.95 -0.40 2.69
N ALA A 68 7.30 0.25 3.81
CA ALA A 68 6.82 -0.15 5.14
C ALA A 68 5.31 -0.03 5.26
N ALA A 69 4.70 1.07 4.80
CA ALA A 69 3.26 1.26 4.83
C ALA A 69 2.53 0.20 3.99
N ILE A 70 3.05 -0.14 2.80
CA ILE A 70 2.51 -1.20 1.94
C ILE A 70 2.43 -2.53 2.69
N THR A 71 3.55 -2.96 3.28
CA THR A 71 3.60 -4.23 4.01
C THR A 71 2.80 -4.20 5.32
N MET A 72 2.70 -3.05 5.97
CA MET A 72 1.93 -2.88 7.20
C MET A 72 0.43 -3.04 6.95
N VAL A 73 -0.09 -2.38 5.90
CA VAL A 73 -1.49 -2.50 5.50
C VAL A 73 -1.81 -3.95 5.10
N ALA A 74 -0.93 -4.58 4.31
CA ALA A 74 -1.08 -5.98 3.95
C ALA A 74 -1.07 -6.89 5.19
N ALA A 75 -0.19 -6.67 6.16
CA ALA A 75 -0.19 -7.46 7.39
C ALA A 75 -1.55 -7.43 8.12
N ILE A 76 -2.18 -6.25 8.21
CA ILE A 76 -3.49 -6.09 8.85
C ILE A 76 -4.61 -6.79 8.06
N ALA A 77 -4.59 -6.68 6.73
CA ALA A 77 -5.56 -7.36 5.88
C ALA A 77 -5.40 -8.89 5.93
N TYR A 78 -4.17 -9.39 5.88
CA TYR A 78 -3.88 -10.81 6.03
C TYR A 78 -4.21 -11.33 7.43
N PHE A 79 -4.03 -10.54 8.49
CA PHE A 79 -4.53 -10.87 9.83
C PHE A 79 -6.06 -11.07 9.81
N SER A 80 -6.78 -10.18 9.13
CA SER A 80 -8.25 -10.25 9.01
C SER A 80 -8.67 -11.51 8.27
N MET A 81 -8.08 -11.79 7.10
CA MET A 81 -8.37 -13.00 6.32
C MET A 81 -7.98 -14.28 7.07
N ALA A 82 -6.82 -14.30 7.73
CA ALA A 82 -6.37 -15.44 8.53
C ALA A 82 -7.31 -15.73 9.70
N SER A 83 -7.89 -14.68 10.28
CA SER A 83 -8.88 -14.77 11.35
C SER A 83 -10.30 -15.07 10.84
N ASN A 84 -10.48 -15.31 9.54
CA ASN A 84 -11.78 -15.50 8.88
C ASN A 84 -12.74 -14.30 9.04
N LEU A 85 -12.20 -13.09 8.95
CA LEU A 85 -12.92 -11.81 9.05
C LEU A 85 -12.79 -11.01 7.75
N GLY A 86 -13.69 -10.04 7.56
CA GLY A 86 -13.62 -9.12 6.42
C GLY A 86 -14.06 -9.75 5.09
N TRP A 87 -15.05 -10.65 5.16
CA TRP A 87 -15.66 -11.32 4.00
C TRP A 87 -17.19 -11.25 4.03
N THR A 88 -17.82 -11.55 2.90
CA THR A 88 -19.28 -11.70 2.77
C THR A 88 -19.62 -12.84 1.81
N PRO A 89 -20.73 -13.57 2.01
CA PRO A 89 -21.15 -14.60 1.06
C PRO A 89 -21.79 -13.96 -0.19
N ILE A 90 -21.40 -14.44 -1.36
CA ILE A 90 -21.96 -14.02 -2.67
C ILE A 90 -22.36 -15.26 -3.46
N ASP A 91 -23.59 -15.29 -3.98
CA ASP A 91 -24.07 -16.39 -4.82
C ASP A 91 -23.18 -16.53 -6.07
N VAL A 92 -22.72 -17.75 -6.34
CA VAL A 92 -21.85 -18.02 -7.49
C VAL A 92 -22.66 -18.04 -8.78
N GLU A 93 -22.13 -17.41 -9.83
CA GLU A 93 -22.74 -17.47 -11.17
C GLU A 93 -22.64 -18.89 -11.75
N PHE A 94 -21.48 -19.53 -11.55
CA PHE A 94 -21.17 -20.86 -12.07
C PHE A 94 -21.11 -21.88 -10.92
N GLN A 95 -22.21 -22.61 -10.73
CA GLN A 95 -22.22 -23.76 -9.83
C GLN A 95 -21.40 -24.91 -10.42
N ARG A 96 -20.58 -25.54 -9.58
CA ARG A 96 -19.66 -26.61 -9.97
C ARG A 96 -20.01 -27.89 -9.22
N ASN A 97 -19.66 -29.03 -9.84
CA ASN A 97 -19.80 -30.35 -9.24
C ASN A 97 -18.56 -30.79 -8.45
N ASP A 98 -17.44 -30.08 -8.59
CA ASP A 98 -16.21 -30.34 -7.86
C ASP A 98 -16.44 -30.13 -6.34
N PRO A 99 -16.10 -31.11 -5.48
CA PRO A 99 -16.32 -31.01 -4.05
C PRO A 99 -15.70 -29.79 -3.36
N GLU A 100 -14.59 -29.24 -3.87
CA GLU A 100 -13.92 -28.10 -3.23
C GLU A 100 -14.56 -26.74 -3.55
N VAL A 101 -15.44 -26.68 -4.55
CA VAL A 101 -16.10 -25.45 -5.03
C VAL A 101 -17.61 -25.63 -5.28
N ARG A 102 -18.21 -26.66 -4.69
CA ARG A 102 -19.65 -26.93 -4.77
C ARG A 102 -20.40 -26.20 -3.66
N GLY A 103 -21.35 -25.37 -4.05
CA GLY A 103 -22.21 -24.61 -3.13
C GLY A 103 -23.05 -23.56 -3.87
N ILE A 104 -23.96 -22.92 -3.15
CA ILE A 104 -24.80 -21.83 -3.68
C ILE A 104 -24.02 -20.52 -3.66
N ASN A 105 -23.26 -20.28 -2.59
CA ASN A 105 -22.51 -19.04 -2.39
C ASN A 105 -21.05 -19.30 -2.01
N ARG A 106 -20.23 -18.28 -2.24
CA ARG A 106 -18.80 -18.27 -1.98
C ARG A 106 -18.44 -17.14 -1.05
N GLU A 107 -17.47 -17.39 -0.19
CA GLU A 107 -16.81 -16.41 0.64
C GLU A 107 -15.97 -15.47 -0.22
N ILE A 108 -16.30 -14.17 -0.18
CA ILE A 108 -15.54 -13.13 -0.87
C ILE A 108 -14.89 -12.23 0.18
N PHE A 109 -13.56 -12.31 0.31
CA PHE A 109 -12.76 -11.46 1.20
C PHE A 109 -12.64 -10.05 0.64
N TYR A 110 -13.65 -9.21 0.87
CA TYR A 110 -13.62 -7.80 0.45
C TYR A 110 -12.47 -7.02 1.08
N VAL A 111 -11.95 -7.45 2.25
CA VAL A 111 -10.78 -6.84 2.90
C VAL A 111 -9.52 -6.88 2.03
N ARG A 112 -9.41 -7.85 1.11
CA ARG A 112 -8.31 -7.90 0.12
C ARG A 112 -8.31 -6.67 -0.78
N TYR A 113 -9.49 -6.23 -1.21
CA TYR A 113 -9.61 -5.04 -2.04
C TYR A 113 -9.40 -3.76 -1.22
N ILE A 114 -9.67 -3.78 0.09
CA ILE A 114 -9.32 -2.65 0.97
C ILE A 114 -7.80 -2.54 1.12
N ASP A 115 -7.07 -3.66 1.23
CA ASP A 115 -5.60 -3.68 1.13
C ASP A 115 -5.18 -3.04 -0.19
N TRP A 116 -5.64 -3.58 -1.32
CA TRP A 116 -5.21 -3.09 -2.63
C TRP A 116 -5.54 -1.63 -2.86
N PHE A 117 -6.73 -1.16 -2.45
CA PHE A 117 -7.14 0.25 -2.53
C PHE A 117 -6.12 1.18 -1.86
N ILE A 118 -5.40 0.71 -0.84
CA ILE A 118 -4.37 1.51 -0.18
C ILE A 118 -2.99 1.20 -0.74
N THR A 119 -2.67 -0.07 -1.04
CA THR A 119 -1.30 -0.49 -1.34
C THR A 119 -0.93 -0.36 -2.82
N THR A 120 -1.86 -0.50 -3.76
CA THR A 120 -1.55 -0.32 -5.19
C THR A 120 -1.23 1.13 -5.55
N PRO A 121 -1.90 2.17 -5.01
CA PRO A 121 -1.46 3.56 -5.19
C PRO A 121 -0.07 3.81 -4.63
N LEU A 122 0.27 3.21 -3.49
CA LEU A 122 1.59 3.35 -2.87
C LEU A 122 2.69 2.67 -3.70
N LEU A 123 2.41 1.49 -4.27
CA LEU A 123 3.32 0.80 -5.20
C LEU A 123 3.56 1.64 -6.47
N LEU A 124 2.51 2.24 -7.02
CA LEU A 124 2.64 3.15 -8.17
C LEU A 124 3.39 4.42 -7.77
N LEU A 125 3.15 4.97 -6.59
CA LEU A 125 3.87 6.14 -6.09
C LEU A 125 5.37 5.85 -6.03
N ASP A 126 5.79 4.72 -5.46
CA ASP A 126 7.20 4.31 -5.43
C ASP A 126 7.83 4.28 -6.84
N LEU A 127 7.14 3.70 -7.82
CA LEU A 127 7.62 3.63 -9.21
C LEU A 127 7.64 5.00 -9.88
N MET A 128 6.59 5.80 -9.74
CA MET A 128 6.47 7.09 -10.40
C MET A 128 7.44 8.12 -9.81
N LEU A 129 7.67 8.10 -8.49
CA LEU A 129 8.72 8.90 -7.86
C LEU A 129 10.12 8.45 -8.34
N THR A 130 10.34 7.14 -8.50
CA THR A 130 11.59 6.62 -9.08
C THR A 130 11.82 7.12 -10.51
N ALA A 131 10.77 7.24 -11.31
CA ALA A 131 10.83 7.79 -12.66
C ALA A 131 10.80 9.34 -12.71
N ALA A 132 10.72 10.04 -11.57
CA ALA A 132 10.52 11.49 -11.48
C ALA A 132 9.37 11.98 -12.38
N MET A 133 8.25 11.25 -12.38
CA MET A 133 7.09 11.60 -13.20
C MET A 133 6.44 12.90 -12.69
N PRO A 134 5.87 13.73 -13.59
CA PRO A 134 5.12 14.92 -13.18
C PRO A 134 3.94 14.56 -12.28
N TRP A 135 3.70 15.36 -11.22
CA TRP A 135 2.60 15.15 -10.27
C TRP A 135 1.22 14.95 -10.90
N PRO A 136 0.82 15.67 -11.97
CA PRO A 136 -0.46 15.40 -12.62
C PRO A 136 -0.57 13.97 -13.17
N THR A 137 0.51 13.43 -13.73
CA THR A 137 0.55 12.04 -14.23
C THR A 137 0.48 11.05 -13.08
N ILE A 138 1.17 11.32 -11.97
CA ILE A 138 1.12 10.49 -10.74
C ILE A 138 -0.30 10.41 -10.20
N LEU A 139 -0.98 11.55 -10.07
CA LEU A 139 -2.35 11.60 -9.56
C LEU A 139 -3.34 10.91 -10.50
N PHE A 140 -3.15 11.08 -11.81
CA PHE A 140 -4.04 10.45 -12.79
C PHE A 140 -3.86 8.93 -12.84
N ILE A 141 -2.63 8.41 -12.84
CA ILE A 141 -2.42 6.96 -12.82
C ILE A 141 -2.95 6.34 -11.52
N ILE A 142 -2.81 7.01 -10.38
CA ILE A 142 -3.42 6.58 -9.11
C ILE A 142 -4.95 6.55 -9.24
N LEU A 143 -5.58 7.57 -9.82
CA LEU A 143 -7.03 7.55 -10.03
C LEU A 143 -7.46 6.37 -10.91
N VAL A 144 -6.72 6.06 -11.97
CA VAL A 144 -7.03 4.92 -12.84
C VAL A 144 -6.82 3.59 -12.11
N ASP A 145 -5.81 3.50 -11.26
CA ASP A 145 -5.58 2.37 -10.36
C ASP A 145 -6.75 2.17 -9.38
N GLU A 146 -7.29 3.24 -8.80
CA GLU A 146 -8.50 3.15 -7.96
C GLU A 146 -9.71 2.63 -8.74
N VAL A 147 -9.88 3.07 -9.99
CA VAL A 147 -10.94 2.53 -10.86
C VAL A 147 -10.73 1.03 -11.05
N MET A 148 -9.50 0.55 -11.24
CA MET A 148 -9.18 -0.87 -11.36
C MET A 148 -9.58 -1.64 -10.09
N ILE A 149 -9.19 -1.18 -8.91
CA ILE A 149 -9.48 -1.90 -7.65
C ILE A 149 -10.96 -1.85 -7.30
N VAL A 150 -11.60 -0.69 -7.39
CA VAL A 150 -13.02 -0.52 -7.05
C VAL A 150 -13.91 -1.32 -7.99
N THR A 151 -13.64 -1.33 -9.29
CA THR A 151 -14.41 -2.17 -10.23
C THR A 151 -14.18 -3.66 -9.97
N GLY A 152 -12.95 -4.09 -9.65
CA GLY A 152 -12.68 -5.47 -9.23
C GLY A 152 -13.49 -5.89 -7.99
N LEU A 153 -13.54 -5.03 -6.96
CA LEU A 153 -14.33 -5.26 -5.76
C LEU A 153 -15.83 -5.35 -6.07
N VAL A 154 -16.37 -4.36 -6.78
CA VAL A 154 -17.80 -4.35 -7.13
C VAL A 154 -18.14 -5.58 -7.96
N GLY A 155 -17.29 -5.96 -8.92
CA GLY A 155 -17.45 -7.19 -9.69
C GLY A 155 -17.51 -8.45 -8.81
N ALA A 156 -16.65 -8.55 -7.79
CA ALA A 156 -16.62 -9.70 -6.88
C ALA A 156 -17.90 -9.80 -6.03
N LEU A 157 -18.56 -8.68 -5.77
CA LEU A 157 -19.80 -8.59 -5.00
C LEU A 157 -21.08 -8.69 -5.85
N VAL A 158 -20.96 -8.66 -7.18
CA VAL A 158 -22.10 -8.81 -8.09
C VAL A 158 -22.37 -10.29 -8.37
N ARG A 159 -23.62 -10.70 -8.16
CA ARG A 159 -24.09 -12.09 -8.37
C ARG A 159 -24.38 -12.42 -9.83
N SER A 160 -24.86 -11.44 -10.59
CA SER A 160 -25.24 -11.60 -11.99
C SER A 160 -24.03 -11.53 -12.93
N SER A 161 -24.25 -11.87 -14.20
CA SER A 161 -23.24 -11.76 -15.26
C SER A 161 -22.73 -10.32 -15.49
N TYR A 162 -23.36 -9.30 -14.90
CA TYR A 162 -22.87 -7.92 -14.92
C TYR A 162 -21.49 -7.77 -14.27
N LYS A 163 -21.06 -8.73 -13.43
CA LYS A 163 -19.70 -8.76 -12.87
C LYS A 163 -18.62 -8.68 -13.95
N TRP A 164 -18.87 -9.27 -15.11
CA TRP A 164 -17.92 -9.26 -16.24
C TRP A 164 -17.78 -7.89 -16.88
N GLY A 165 -18.79 -7.02 -16.79
CA GLY A 165 -18.66 -5.61 -17.19
C GLY A 165 -17.66 -4.87 -16.32
N TYR A 166 -17.75 -5.05 -14.99
CA TYR A 166 -16.77 -4.49 -14.05
C TYR A 166 -15.37 -5.06 -14.26
N PHE A 167 -15.26 -6.36 -14.53
CA PHE A 167 -13.99 -7.00 -14.87
C PHE A 167 -13.34 -6.36 -16.11
N VAL A 168 -14.13 -6.08 -17.16
CA VAL A 168 -13.63 -5.41 -18.39
C VAL A 168 -13.16 -3.99 -18.08
N PHE A 169 -13.90 -3.22 -17.27
CA PHE A 169 -13.47 -1.88 -16.86
C PHE A 169 -12.16 -1.93 -16.07
N GLY A 170 -12.02 -2.87 -15.14
CA GLY A 170 -10.78 -3.07 -14.40
C GLY A 170 -9.61 -3.47 -15.30
N CYS A 171 -9.82 -4.38 -16.26
CA CYS A 171 -8.79 -4.76 -17.24
C CYS A 171 -8.38 -3.59 -18.15
N ALA A 172 -9.31 -2.73 -18.54
CA ALA A 172 -9.01 -1.53 -19.34
C ALA A 172 -8.18 -0.52 -18.55
N ALA A 173 -8.50 -0.32 -17.28
CA ALA A 173 -7.70 0.49 -16.36
C ALA A 173 -6.28 -0.09 -16.17
N LEU A 174 -6.18 -1.41 -15.96
CA LEU A 174 -4.89 -2.11 -15.89
C LEU A 174 -4.06 -1.92 -17.17
N ALA A 175 -4.68 -2.01 -18.35
CA ALA A 175 -3.97 -1.81 -19.62
C ALA A 175 -3.34 -0.42 -19.72
N TYR A 176 -4.03 0.62 -19.22
CA TYR A 176 -3.47 1.96 -19.13
C TYR A 176 -2.29 2.02 -18.14
N VAL A 177 -2.44 1.47 -16.94
CA VAL A 177 -1.34 1.40 -15.94
C VAL A 177 -0.12 0.69 -16.53
N VAL A 178 -0.31 -0.46 -17.20
CA VAL A 178 0.77 -1.21 -17.85
C VAL A 178 1.46 -0.37 -18.92
N TRP A 179 0.71 0.38 -19.72
CA TRP A 179 1.30 1.28 -20.72
C TRP A 179 2.18 2.35 -20.07
N VAL A 180 1.73 2.98 -18.97
CA VAL A 180 2.54 3.96 -18.24
C VAL A 180 3.81 3.32 -17.67
N LEU A 181 3.71 2.13 -17.06
CA LEU A 181 4.86 1.44 -16.47
C LEU A 181 5.89 0.99 -17.52
N VAL A 182 5.43 0.38 -18.61
CA VAL A 182 6.33 -0.21 -19.62
C VAL A 182 6.93 0.85 -20.54
N TRP A 183 6.18 1.92 -20.83
CA TRP A 183 6.58 2.92 -21.81
C TRP A 183 6.96 4.26 -21.17
N GLU A 184 6.00 5.00 -20.61
CA GLU A 184 6.23 6.37 -20.16
C GLU A 184 7.24 6.43 -19.00
N GLY A 185 6.95 5.78 -17.88
CA GLY A 185 7.82 5.77 -16.70
C GLY A 185 9.23 5.26 -17.02
N ARG A 186 9.33 4.24 -17.89
CA ARG A 186 10.62 3.72 -18.33
C ARG A 186 11.42 4.75 -19.14
N ARG A 187 10.78 5.51 -20.03
CA ARG A 187 11.44 6.58 -20.79
C ARG A 187 11.95 7.69 -19.86
N HIS A 188 11.12 8.11 -18.92
CA HIS A 188 11.49 9.14 -17.94
C HIS A 188 12.67 8.69 -17.06
N ALA A 189 12.59 7.49 -16.48
CA ALA A 189 13.65 6.96 -15.62
C ALA A 189 15.02 6.83 -16.33
N ASN A 190 15.03 6.45 -17.61
CA ASN A 190 16.27 6.28 -18.37
C ASN A 190 17.00 7.60 -18.66
N VAL A 191 16.29 8.74 -18.69
CA VAL A 191 16.91 10.07 -18.87
C VAL A 191 17.66 10.51 -17.60
N LEU A 192 17.26 10.03 -16.42
CA LEU A 192 17.86 10.39 -15.12
C LEU A 192 19.18 9.67 -14.83
N GLY A 193 19.55 8.68 -15.64
CA GLY A 193 20.77 7.91 -15.52
C GLY A 193 20.56 6.40 -15.59
N ARG A 194 21.65 5.66 -15.85
CA ARG A 194 21.60 4.20 -16.02
C ARG A 194 21.23 3.47 -14.73
N ASP A 195 21.58 4.02 -13.57
CA ASP A 195 21.23 3.49 -12.26
C ASP A 195 19.73 3.59 -11.98
N VAL A 196 19.14 4.78 -12.16
CA VAL A 196 17.70 5.02 -12.01
C VAL A 196 16.89 4.19 -13.02
N GLY A 197 17.28 4.20 -14.29
CA GLY A 197 16.64 3.41 -15.34
C GLY A 197 16.65 1.91 -15.04
N LYS A 198 17.74 1.38 -14.46
CA LYS A 198 17.82 -0.02 -14.02
C LYS A 198 16.90 -0.31 -12.84
N ALA A 199 16.91 0.54 -11.81
CA ALA A 199 16.05 0.37 -10.64
C ALA A 199 14.56 0.38 -11.02
N PHE A 200 14.16 1.34 -11.86
CA PHE A 200 12.80 1.42 -12.39
C PHE A 200 12.47 0.21 -13.26
N THR A 201 13.33 -0.17 -14.21
CA THR A 201 13.03 -1.29 -15.12
C THR A 201 12.87 -2.59 -14.33
N LEU A 202 13.69 -2.85 -13.31
CA LEU A 202 13.58 -4.04 -12.48
C LEU A 202 12.24 -4.09 -11.72
N CYS A 203 11.92 -3.04 -10.98
CA CYS A 203 10.72 -2.99 -10.15
C CYS A 203 9.44 -2.87 -10.99
N GLY A 204 9.47 -2.05 -12.04
CA GLY A 204 8.36 -1.85 -12.97
C GLY A 204 8.04 -3.12 -13.75
N SER A 205 9.05 -3.86 -14.22
CA SER A 205 8.82 -5.12 -14.95
C SER A 205 8.24 -6.21 -14.04
N LEU A 206 8.73 -6.32 -12.80
CA LEU A 206 8.16 -7.22 -11.80
C LEU A 206 6.68 -6.87 -11.55
N THR A 207 6.39 -5.59 -11.32
CA THR A 207 5.03 -5.09 -11.06
C THR A 207 4.10 -5.39 -12.23
N THR A 208 4.49 -5.02 -13.45
CA THR A 208 3.71 -5.29 -14.67
C THR A 208 3.41 -6.78 -14.84
N PHE A 209 4.41 -7.64 -14.69
CA PHE A 209 4.21 -9.08 -14.82
C PHE A 209 3.24 -9.62 -13.78
N LEU A 210 3.43 -9.28 -12.51
CA LEU A 210 2.57 -9.76 -11.43
C LEU A 210 1.15 -9.23 -11.57
N TRP A 211 0.98 -7.93 -11.85
CA TRP A 211 -0.34 -7.28 -11.93
C TRP A 211 -1.22 -7.85 -13.05
N ILE A 212 -0.64 -8.33 -14.14
CA ILE A 212 -1.39 -9.05 -15.20
C ILE A 212 -1.92 -10.41 -14.70
N LEU A 213 -1.29 -11.02 -13.69
CA LEU A 213 -1.77 -12.28 -13.11
C LEU A 213 -2.94 -12.09 -12.13
N TYR A 214 -3.12 -10.92 -11.52
CA TYR A 214 -4.24 -10.65 -10.61
C TYR A 214 -5.63 -10.75 -11.25
N PRO A 215 -5.91 -10.18 -12.45
CA PRO A 215 -7.20 -10.38 -13.12
C PRO A 215 -7.37 -11.82 -13.62
N VAL A 216 -6.27 -12.54 -13.92
CA VAL A 216 -6.35 -13.98 -14.21
C VAL A 216 -6.80 -14.75 -12.96
N ALA A 217 -6.19 -14.48 -11.82
CA ALA A 217 -6.61 -15.02 -10.52
C ALA A 217 -8.08 -14.68 -10.26
N TRP A 218 -8.50 -13.44 -10.49
CA TRP A 218 -9.88 -13.00 -10.28
C TRP A 218 -10.88 -13.77 -11.14
N GLY A 219 -10.55 -13.94 -12.42
CA GLY A 219 -11.39 -14.66 -13.38
C GLY A 219 -11.57 -16.14 -13.02
N ILE A 220 -10.56 -16.78 -12.41
CA ILE A 220 -10.66 -18.18 -11.99
C ILE A 220 -11.23 -18.35 -10.57
N CYS A 221 -11.11 -17.34 -9.72
CA CYS A 221 -11.59 -17.35 -8.33
C CYS A 221 -13.01 -16.76 -8.24
N GLU A 222 -13.14 -15.47 -7.96
CA GLU A 222 -14.40 -14.76 -7.68
C GLU A 222 -15.35 -14.73 -8.90
N GLY A 223 -14.78 -14.59 -10.11
CA GLY A 223 -15.55 -14.54 -11.35
C GLY A 223 -16.09 -15.91 -11.76
N GLY A 224 -15.17 -16.88 -11.94
CA GLY A 224 -15.47 -18.17 -12.55
C GLY A 224 -15.78 -19.31 -11.58
N ASN A 225 -15.50 -19.14 -10.29
CA ASN A 225 -15.61 -20.18 -9.25
C ASN A 225 -14.96 -21.51 -9.70
N ILE A 226 -13.71 -21.45 -10.18
CA ILE A 226 -12.97 -22.60 -10.73
C ILE A 226 -12.11 -23.25 -9.64
N ILE A 227 -11.49 -22.45 -8.76
CA ILE A 227 -10.64 -22.96 -7.68
C ILE A 227 -11.19 -22.61 -6.30
N SER A 228 -10.85 -23.42 -5.30
CA SER A 228 -11.31 -23.26 -3.91
C SER A 228 -10.75 -21.99 -3.25
N PRO A 229 -11.41 -21.45 -2.20
CA PRO A 229 -10.90 -20.30 -1.45
C PRO A 229 -9.52 -20.53 -0.84
N ASP A 230 -9.18 -21.79 -0.48
CA ASP A 230 -7.83 -22.16 -0.04
C ASP A 230 -6.79 -22.00 -1.18
N SER A 231 -7.15 -22.41 -2.40
CA SER A 231 -6.28 -22.25 -3.57
C SER A 231 -6.16 -20.78 -4.00
N GLU A 232 -7.26 -20.03 -3.90
CA GLU A 232 -7.28 -18.57 -4.05
C GLU A 232 -6.35 -17.88 -3.06
N ALA A 233 -6.38 -18.30 -1.77
CA ALA A 233 -5.51 -17.78 -0.73
C ALA A 233 -4.02 -17.98 -1.08
N VAL A 234 -3.66 -19.16 -1.59
CA VAL A 234 -2.29 -19.45 -2.05
C VAL A 234 -1.93 -18.60 -3.26
N PHE A 235 -2.81 -18.49 -4.26
CA PHE A 235 -2.52 -17.76 -5.48
C PHE A 235 -2.28 -16.28 -5.20
N TYR A 236 -3.24 -15.59 -4.57
CA TYR A 236 -3.07 -14.18 -4.21
C TYR A 236 -1.95 -13.98 -3.19
N GLY A 237 -1.79 -14.89 -2.22
CA GLY A 237 -0.71 -14.84 -1.23
C GLY A 237 0.68 -14.85 -1.86
N ILE A 238 0.92 -15.72 -2.85
CA ILE A 238 2.21 -15.75 -3.57
C ILE A 238 2.41 -14.44 -4.36
N LEU A 239 1.38 -13.97 -5.06
CA LEU A 239 1.47 -12.73 -5.82
C LEU A 239 1.76 -11.54 -4.89
N ASP A 240 1.14 -11.46 -3.73
CA ASP A 240 1.33 -10.38 -2.76
C ASP A 240 2.72 -10.42 -2.12
N LEU A 241 3.23 -11.61 -1.76
CA LEU A 241 4.61 -11.76 -1.27
C LEU A 241 5.64 -11.28 -2.29
N LEU A 242 5.40 -11.49 -3.59
CA LEU A 242 6.29 -10.99 -4.64
C LEU A 242 6.09 -9.49 -4.88
N ALA A 243 4.84 -9.01 -4.89
CA ALA A 243 4.49 -7.64 -5.25
C ALA A 243 4.72 -6.62 -4.12
N LYS A 244 4.82 -7.06 -2.86
CA LYS A 244 4.96 -6.17 -1.70
C LYS A 244 6.34 -6.27 -1.04
N PRO A 245 6.71 -7.32 -0.27
CA PRO A 245 8.00 -7.36 0.40
C PRO A 245 9.18 -7.62 -0.56
N VAL A 246 9.04 -8.48 -1.58
CA VAL A 246 10.13 -8.68 -2.56
C VAL A 246 10.31 -7.42 -3.40
N PHE A 247 9.23 -6.82 -3.90
CA PHE A 247 9.26 -5.51 -4.55
C PHE A 247 9.96 -4.46 -3.68
N GLY A 248 9.56 -4.29 -2.42
CA GLY A 248 10.13 -3.29 -1.52
C GLY A 248 11.61 -3.52 -1.26
N ALA A 249 12.05 -4.77 -1.13
CA ALA A 249 13.46 -5.11 -1.00
C ALA A 249 14.27 -4.75 -2.25
N LEU A 250 13.75 -5.04 -3.45
CA LEU A 250 14.38 -4.68 -4.72
C LEU A 250 14.43 -3.17 -4.92
N LEU A 251 13.37 -2.46 -4.56
CA LEU A 251 13.28 -1.00 -4.65
C LEU A 251 14.32 -0.34 -3.73
N ILE A 252 14.33 -0.68 -2.44
CA ILE A 252 15.31 -0.15 -1.48
C ILE A 252 16.73 -0.48 -1.94
N TRP A 253 16.97 -1.70 -2.42
CA TRP A 253 18.28 -2.09 -2.96
C TRP A 253 18.69 -1.25 -4.18
N GLY A 254 17.78 -1.04 -5.13
CA GLY A 254 18.00 -0.21 -6.32
C GLY A 254 18.30 1.25 -6.00
N HIS A 255 17.71 1.78 -4.92
CA HIS A 255 17.90 3.16 -4.46
C HIS A 255 19.12 3.38 -3.55
N ARG A 256 19.91 2.35 -3.21
CA ARG A 256 21.06 2.49 -2.28
C ARG A 256 22.10 3.54 -2.69
N GLY A 257 22.23 3.82 -3.99
CA GLY A 257 23.15 4.81 -4.55
C GLY A 257 22.48 5.99 -5.26
N ILE A 258 21.15 6.14 -5.13
CA ILE A 258 20.39 7.20 -5.80
C ILE A 258 20.04 8.26 -4.76
N ASP A 259 20.49 9.49 -5.00
CA ASP A 259 20.09 10.64 -4.20
C ASP A 259 18.65 11.04 -4.55
N PRO A 260 17.71 11.11 -3.58
CA PRO A 260 16.34 11.59 -3.80
C PRO A 260 16.27 12.94 -4.52
N ALA A 261 17.24 13.84 -4.34
CA ALA A 261 17.29 15.13 -5.04
C ALA A 261 17.39 14.97 -6.56
N ARG A 262 18.05 13.91 -7.06
CA ARG A 262 18.11 13.58 -8.51
C ARG A 262 16.75 13.21 -9.08
N LEU A 263 15.83 12.78 -8.23
CA LEU A 263 14.45 12.43 -8.59
C LEU A 263 13.51 13.63 -8.47
N GLY A 264 14.04 14.82 -8.14
CA GLY A 264 13.25 16.02 -7.89
C GLY A 264 12.58 16.06 -6.52
N LEU A 265 12.99 15.18 -5.59
CA LEU A 265 12.41 15.09 -4.25
C LEU A 265 13.20 15.98 -3.27
N TYR A 266 12.74 17.21 -3.10
CA TYR A 266 13.27 18.16 -2.12
C TYR A 266 12.42 18.09 -0.84
N ILE A 267 12.80 17.20 0.08
CA ILE A 267 12.11 17.02 1.36
C ILE A 267 12.76 17.94 2.40
N HIS A 268 12.00 18.92 2.87
CA HIS A 268 12.43 19.81 3.96
C HIS A 268 12.43 19.05 5.29
N ASP A 269 13.49 19.19 6.08
CA ASP A 269 13.55 18.74 7.46
C ASP A 269 13.88 19.95 8.35
N TYR A 270 13.21 20.05 9.48
CA TYR A 270 13.42 21.14 10.43
C TYR A 270 14.64 20.78 11.29
N ASP A 271 15.78 21.43 11.06
CA ASP A 271 16.94 21.32 11.95
C ASP A 271 16.75 22.23 13.18
N GLU A 272 17.49 21.99 14.28
CA GLU A 272 17.48 22.85 15.49
C GLU A 272 17.80 24.33 15.21
N LYS A 273 18.35 24.63 14.03
CA LYS A 273 18.67 25.99 13.56
C LYS A 273 17.50 26.69 12.89
N ASP A 274 16.41 25.98 12.59
CA ASP A 274 15.22 26.52 11.97
C ASP A 274 14.51 27.49 12.94
N PRO A 275 14.21 28.73 12.54
CA PRO A 275 13.54 29.71 13.40
C PRO A 275 12.23 29.17 14.02
N ALA A 276 11.52 28.25 13.36
CA ALA A 276 10.30 27.64 13.91
C ALA A 276 10.53 26.77 15.16
N VAL A 277 11.75 26.26 15.36
CA VAL A 277 12.13 25.44 16.53
C VAL A 277 12.68 26.30 17.68
N LYS A 278 13.33 27.44 17.36
CA LYS A 278 13.92 28.35 18.36
C LYS A 278 12.88 29.01 19.27
N ASP A 279 11.69 29.31 18.77
CA ASP A 279 10.65 30.00 19.55
C ASP A 279 10.07 29.18 20.71
N LYS A 280 10.38 27.87 20.81
CA LYS A 280 9.98 27.02 21.93
C LYS A 280 11.02 26.88 23.04
N VAL A 281 12.28 27.25 22.80
CA VAL A 281 13.38 27.04 23.77
C VAL A 281 13.80 28.34 24.46
N GLY A 282 13.29 29.49 24.03
CA GLY A 282 13.70 30.82 24.51
C GLY A 282 12.64 31.62 25.26
N ALA A 283 11.82 31.01 26.12
CA ALA A 283 10.92 31.78 27.00
C ALA A 283 11.58 32.06 28.36
N PRO A 284 12.10 33.27 28.64
CA PRO A 284 12.41 33.67 30.00
C PRO A 284 11.13 34.19 30.68
N GLY A 285 10.69 33.52 31.74
CA GLY A 285 9.90 34.17 32.80
C GLY A 285 10.81 34.54 33.98
N PRO A 286 10.38 35.36 34.96
CA PRO A 286 9.27 36.33 34.98
C PRO A 286 9.79 37.79 35.04
N ASN A 287 8.86 38.72 34.77
CA ASN A 287 9.03 40.17 34.85
C ASN A 287 9.73 40.66 36.13
N VAL A 288 10.88 41.32 35.97
CA VAL A 288 11.45 42.22 36.96
C VAL A 288 11.18 43.66 36.48
N HIS A 289 10.35 44.38 37.22
CA HIS A 289 10.05 45.79 36.99
C HIS A 289 11.31 46.67 37.13
N PRO A 290 11.60 47.59 36.19
CA PRO A 290 12.46 48.72 36.46
C PRO A 290 11.64 49.89 37.00
N ASN A 291 11.99 50.31 38.21
CA ASN A 291 11.52 51.53 38.85
C ASN A 291 12.14 52.74 38.14
N SER A 292 11.34 53.60 37.48
CA SER A 292 11.79 54.91 37.01
C SER A 292 10.97 56.02 37.65
N ASN A 293 11.64 56.78 38.52
CA ASN A 293 11.14 58.02 39.09
C ASN A 293 11.18 59.13 38.03
N ASN A 294 10.10 59.90 37.96
CA ASN A 294 9.93 61.07 37.13
C ASN A 294 10.92 62.19 37.48
N GLY A 295 11.51 62.79 36.44
CA GLY A 295 12.18 64.09 36.48
C GLY A 295 12.07 64.75 35.11
N VAL A 296 11.06 65.60 34.93
CA VAL A 296 10.80 66.39 33.72
C VAL A 296 11.57 67.70 33.79
N ALA A 297 12.30 68.06 32.74
CA ALA A 297 12.58 69.45 32.36
C ALA A 297 12.91 69.59 30.86
N THR A 298 11.92 70.11 30.12
CA THR A 298 11.98 71.17 29.09
C THR A 298 12.90 71.10 27.85
N ASN A 299 12.23 71.00 26.69
CA ASN A 299 12.24 71.86 25.48
C ASN A 299 13.51 72.18 24.67
N GLY A 300 13.35 72.04 23.34
CA GLY A 300 14.14 72.72 22.28
C GLY A 300 14.27 71.87 21.01
N GLN A 301 13.28 71.86 20.11
CA GLN A 301 13.26 72.60 18.83
C GLN A 301 14.30 72.19 17.76
N THR A 302 13.72 71.73 16.62
CA THR A 302 14.06 71.99 15.20
C THR A 302 15.36 71.46 14.56
N ALA A 303 15.13 70.54 13.60
CA ALA A 303 15.36 70.71 12.16
C ALA A 303 16.69 70.27 11.49
N GLU A 304 16.45 69.72 10.28
CA GLU A 304 17.28 69.65 9.06
C GLU A 304 18.28 68.50 8.82
N THR A 305 17.96 67.74 7.75
CA THR A 305 18.77 67.30 6.58
C THR A 305 20.26 67.67 6.62
N VAL A 306 21.21 66.80 6.25
CA VAL A 306 21.37 66.02 5.00
C VAL A 306 21.98 64.65 5.28
#